data_AF-A0A7W0YML2-F1
#
_entry.id   AF-A0A7W0YML2-F1
#
_cell.length_a   1.000
_cell.length_b   1.000
_cell.length_c   1.000
_cell.angle_alpha   90.00
_cell.angle_beta   90.00
_cell.angle_gamma   90.00
#
_symmetry.space_group_name_H-M   'P 1'
#
loop_
_entity.id
_entity.type
_entity.pdbx_description
1 polymer ?
#
loop_
_entity_poly.entity_id
_entity_poly.type
_entity_poly.pdbx_seq_one_letter_code
_entity_poly.pdbx_strand_id
1 'polypeptide(L)'
;MPPRADAGRLAPVRVVDLELTVPVGTLTGLERYVELQALVRRHGVPLGWMALPVTGGEVSREAIQAAVDARWMRSSGPERVAPAPLPSVTVAVCTRDRPDDLARCLDALVRLDLPAVELLVVDNAPTNDRGERVVRGRHPRVRYVREPEPGLDHARNRAIVEATGEILAFTDDDVVVDPAWARALAEAFAGDPEVVAVTGLVVPWELETDAQVLFERYRSFARGFVPGRVKMDPSTGSMGWRYGNTGRFGTGANMAFRREVFGRVGPFDPALGPGTISRGGDDLEMLFRLLKAGGALRYEPRAVVRHRHRRE
;
A
#
# COMPACT_ATOMS: atom_id res chain seq x y z
N MET A 1 -11.83 -12.88 -18.14
CA MET A 1 -11.28 -11.96 -19.16
C MET A 1 -12.09 -10.68 -19.05
N PRO A 2 -11.52 -9.54 -18.64
CA PRO A 2 -12.31 -8.31 -18.57
C PRO A 2 -12.72 -7.88 -19.99
N PRO A 3 -13.88 -7.24 -20.18
CA PRO A 3 -14.33 -6.81 -21.49
C PRO A 3 -13.37 -5.76 -22.04
N ARG A 4 -12.96 -5.93 -23.31
CA ARG A 4 -12.29 -4.88 -24.08
C ARG A 4 -13.32 -3.78 -24.36
N ALA A 5 -13.34 -2.77 -23.50
CA ALA A 5 -14.03 -1.52 -23.78
C ALA A 5 -13.20 -0.72 -24.79
N ASP A 6 -13.94 0.01 -25.62
CA ASP A 6 -13.54 0.87 -26.74
C ASP A 6 -12.26 1.67 -26.50
N ALA A 7 -11.58 2.09 -27.58
CA ALA A 7 -10.43 2.99 -27.55
C ALA A 7 -10.83 4.43 -27.16
N GLY A 8 -11.64 4.55 -26.12
CA GLY A 8 -12.18 5.77 -25.57
C GLY A 8 -11.06 6.68 -25.08
N ARG A 9 -11.17 7.93 -25.51
CA ARG A 9 -10.38 9.10 -25.09
C ARG A 9 -9.92 8.96 -23.63
N LEU A 10 -8.60 8.94 -23.41
CA LEU A 10 -8.03 9.05 -22.07
C LEU A 10 -8.49 10.39 -21.48
N ALA A 11 -9.04 10.34 -20.28
CA ALA A 11 -9.60 11.49 -19.60
C ALA A 11 -9.54 11.27 -18.07
N PRO A 12 -9.54 12.35 -17.27
CA PRO A 12 -9.47 12.25 -15.82
C PRO A 12 -10.60 11.41 -15.23
N VAL A 13 -10.25 10.62 -14.21
CA VAL A 13 -11.18 9.80 -13.44
C VAL A 13 -11.19 10.28 -12.00
N ARG A 14 -12.38 10.55 -11.46
CA ARG A 14 -12.50 10.98 -10.07
C ARG A 14 -12.38 9.78 -9.15
N VAL A 15 -11.34 9.72 -8.33
CA VAL A 15 -11.18 8.69 -7.29
C VAL A 15 -11.80 9.17 -5.98
N VAL A 16 -12.65 8.35 -5.35
CA VAL A 16 -13.26 8.63 -4.04
C VAL A 16 -13.34 7.39 -3.16
N ASP A 17 -13.57 7.58 -1.87
CA ASP A 17 -14.01 6.52 -0.97
C ASP A 17 -15.53 6.61 -0.76
N LEU A 18 -16.19 5.45 -0.74
CA LEU A 18 -17.63 5.34 -0.45
C LEU A 18 -17.83 4.41 0.75
N GLU A 19 -18.16 4.97 1.91
CA GLU A 19 -18.47 4.20 3.11
C GLU A 19 -19.98 3.86 3.14
N LEU A 20 -20.31 2.58 3.00
CA LEU A 20 -21.70 2.08 2.93
C LEU A 20 -22.52 2.35 4.19
N THR A 21 -21.86 2.62 5.32
CA THR A 21 -22.53 2.94 6.59
C THR A 21 -22.86 4.43 6.75
N VAL A 22 -22.47 5.25 5.79
CA VAL A 22 -22.76 6.69 5.74
C VAL A 22 -23.72 6.96 4.57
N PRO A 23 -24.83 7.69 4.79
CA PRO A 23 -25.72 8.07 3.69
C PRO A 23 -24.96 8.86 2.63
N VAL A 24 -25.06 8.43 1.37
CA VAL A 24 -24.47 9.17 0.25
C VAL A 24 -25.53 9.98 -0.51
N GLY A 25 -25.18 11.21 -0.83
CA GLY A 25 -25.94 12.11 -1.71
C GLY A 25 -25.43 12.07 -3.15
N THR A 26 -26.06 12.87 -4.01
CA THR A 26 -25.55 13.12 -5.36
C THR A 26 -24.17 13.77 -5.27
N LEU A 27 -23.21 13.25 -6.03
CA LEU A 27 -21.86 13.81 -6.12
C LEU A 27 -21.83 14.81 -7.29
N THR A 28 -21.49 16.07 -7.00
CA THR A 28 -21.46 17.17 -7.96
C THR A 28 -20.04 17.75 -8.12
N GLY A 29 -19.84 18.71 -9.02
CA GLY A 29 -18.53 19.33 -9.27
C GLY A 29 -17.56 18.42 -10.02
N LEU A 30 -18.10 17.54 -10.88
CA LEU A 30 -17.35 16.54 -11.62
C LEU A 30 -17.20 16.89 -13.11
N GLU A 31 -17.34 18.15 -13.50
CA GLU A 31 -17.40 18.62 -14.89
C GLU A 31 -16.15 18.24 -15.71
N ARG A 32 -15.02 18.05 -15.02
CA ARG A 32 -13.73 17.67 -15.60
C ARG A 32 -13.55 16.16 -15.78
N TYR A 33 -14.40 15.34 -15.18
CA TYR A 33 -14.21 13.90 -15.10
C TYR A 33 -15.21 13.17 -16.01
N VAL A 34 -14.76 12.08 -16.61
CA VAL A 34 -15.63 11.21 -17.42
C VAL A 34 -16.23 10.06 -16.62
N GLU A 35 -15.58 9.69 -15.52
CA GLU A 35 -15.93 8.55 -14.69
C GLU A 35 -15.58 8.85 -13.22
N LEU A 36 -16.41 8.32 -12.32
CA LEU A 36 -16.15 8.19 -10.91
C LEU A 36 -15.70 6.75 -10.61
N GLN A 37 -14.54 6.58 -9.97
CA GLN A 37 -14.10 5.33 -9.38
C GLN A 37 -14.12 5.43 -7.84
N ALA A 38 -15.03 4.68 -7.22
CA ALA A 38 -15.21 4.67 -5.78
C ALA A 38 -14.64 3.38 -5.16
N LEU A 39 -13.75 3.54 -4.18
CA LEU A 39 -13.35 2.47 -3.29
C LEU A 39 -14.47 2.27 -2.26
N VAL A 40 -15.27 1.23 -2.46
CA VAL A 40 -16.42 0.92 -1.62
C VAL A 40 -15.94 0.23 -0.35
N ARG A 41 -16.41 0.74 0.79
CA ARG A 41 -16.02 0.30 2.13
C ARG A 41 -17.22 0.04 3.01
N ARG A 42 -17.07 -0.82 4.00
CA ARG A 42 -18.03 -0.97 5.10
C ARG A 42 -17.29 -1.03 6.43
N HIS A 43 -17.61 -0.11 7.34
CA HIS A 43 -16.89 0.08 8.60
C HIS A 43 -15.37 0.22 8.39
N GLY A 44 -14.96 0.93 7.34
CA GLY A 44 -13.57 1.14 6.96
C GLY A 44 -12.92 0.00 6.16
N VAL A 45 -13.54 -1.18 6.08
CA VAL A 45 -13.01 -2.33 5.36
C VAL A 45 -13.29 -2.21 3.86
N PRO A 46 -12.28 -2.29 2.98
CA PRO A 46 -12.50 -2.20 1.54
C PRO A 46 -13.16 -3.47 0.99
N LEU A 47 -14.24 -3.29 0.23
CA LEU A 47 -15.06 -4.37 -0.33
C LEU A 47 -14.89 -4.50 -1.85
N GLY A 48 -14.57 -3.42 -2.55
CA GLY A 48 -14.42 -3.45 -3.99
C GLY A 48 -14.40 -2.08 -4.65
N TRP A 49 -14.17 -2.09 -5.97
CA TRP A 49 -14.33 -0.91 -6.82
C TRP A 49 -15.74 -0.83 -7.40
N MET A 50 -16.28 0.38 -7.43
CA MET A 50 -17.47 0.77 -8.18
C MET A 50 -17.07 1.85 -9.19
N ALA A 51 -17.45 1.70 -10.45
CA ALA A 51 -17.23 2.69 -11.50
C ALA A 51 -18.57 3.18 -12.03
N LEU A 52 -18.75 4.49 -12.13
CA LEU A 52 -19.98 5.12 -12.62
C LEU A 52 -19.64 6.25 -13.60
N PRO A 53 -20.34 6.36 -14.74
CA PRO A 53 -20.14 7.46 -15.68
C PRO A 53 -20.57 8.79 -15.06
N VAL A 54 -19.82 9.85 -15.33
CA VAL A 54 -20.20 11.21 -14.94
C VAL A 54 -21.07 11.82 -16.03
N THR A 55 -22.26 12.31 -15.66
CA THR A 55 -23.19 12.93 -16.61
C THR A 55 -23.55 14.32 -16.14
N GLY A 56 -23.35 15.34 -16.99
CA GLY A 56 -23.65 16.73 -16.64
C GLY A 56 -22.85 17.28 -15.45
N GLY A 57 -21.66 16.71 -15.17
CA GLY A 57 -20.83 17.10 -14.03
C GLY A 57 -21.25 16.45 -12.71
N GLU A 58 -22.11 15.43 -12.74
CA GLU A 58 -22.62 14.78 -11.53
C GLU A 58 -22.70 13.25 -11.67
N VAL A 59 -22.79 12.58 -10.51
CA VAL A 59 -23.19 11.17 -10.38
C VAL A 59 -24.34 11.13 -9.38
N SER A 60 -25.54 10.77 -9.84
CA SER A 60 -26.74 10.81 -9.01
C SER A 60 -26.70 9.81 -7.86
N ARG A 61 -27.36 10.18 -6.75
CA ARG A 61 -27.57 9.29 -5.61
C ARG A 61 -28.22 7.97 -6.03
N GLU A 62 -29.18 8.00 -6.93
CA GLU A 62 -29.91 6.83 -7.41
C GLU A 62 -28.99 5.85 -8.14
N ALA A 63 -28.08 6.37 -8.97
CA ALA A 63 -27.09 5.55 -9.67
C ALA A 63 -26.11 4.89 -8.69
N ILE A 64 -25.65 5.64 -7.68
CA ILE A 64 -24.78 5.10 -6.62
C ILE A 64 -25.51 4.02 -5.84
N GLN A 65 -26.74 4.29 -5.38
CA GLN A 65 -27.51 3.33 -4.59
C GLN A 65 -27.81 2.06 -5.39
N ALA A 66 -28.21 2.17 -6.65
CA ALA A 66 -28.47 1.02 -7.51
C ALA A 66 -27.21 0.15 -7.70
N ALA A 67 -26.04 0.77 -7.89
CA ALA A 67 -24.78 0.04 -8.02
C ALA A 67 -24.34 -0.61 -6.71
N VAL A 68 -24.58 0.05 -5.57
CA VAL A 68 -24.36 -0.52 -4.24
C VAL A 68 -25.25 -1.74 -4.02
N ASP A 69 -26.54 -1.61 -4.30
CA ASP A 69 -27.55 -2.64 -4.10
C ASP A 69 -27.27 -3.88 -4.96
N ALA A 70 -26.84 -3.67 -6.21
CA ALA A 70 -26.52 -4.73 -7.14
C ALA A 70 -25.37 -5.65 -6.67
N ARG A 71 -24.43 -5.15 -5.86
CA ARG A 71 -23.20 -5.89 -5.53
C ARG A 71 -22.95 -6.10 -4.04
N TRP A 72 -23.41 -5.20 -3.18
CA TRP A 72 -23.05 -5.18 -1.75
C TRP A 72 -24.24 -5.13 -0.79
N MET A 73 -25.49 -5.21 -1.26
CA MET A 73 -26.69 -5.23 -0.39
C MET A 73 -26.60 -6.28 0.73
N ARG A 74 -26.05 -7.46 0.43
CA ARG A 74 -25.88 -8.57 1.38
C ARG A 74 -24.46 -8.72 1.94
N SER A 75 -23.59 -7.72 1.74
CA SER A 75 -22.20 -7.82 2.19
C SER A 75 -22.12 -7.65 3.71
N SER A 76 -21.96 -8.74 4.45
CA SER A 76 -21.59 -8.65 5.86
C SER A 76 -20.16 -8.09 5.94
N GLY A 77 -19.93 -7.06 6.76
CA GLY A 77 -18.56 -6.65 7.09
C GLY A 77 -17.83 -7.80 7.79
N PRO A 78 -16.49 -7.86 7.77
CA PRO A 78 -15.77 -8.88 8.50
C PRO A 78 -16.08 -8.75 10.00
N GLU A 79 -16.22 -9.90 10.65
CA GLU A 79 -16.38 -9.98 12.09
C GLU A 79 -15.11 -9.46 12.76
N ARG A 80 -15.24 -8.51 13.70
CA ARG A 80 -14.10 -8.05 14.51
C ARG A 80 -13.70 -9.20 15.43
N VAL A 81 -12.57 -9.83 15.15
CA VAL A 81 -11.98 -10.82 16.06
C VAL A 81 -11.50 -10.11 17.33
N ALA A 82 -11.72 -10.74 18.48
CA ALA A 82 -11.27 -10.23 19.78
C ALA A 82 -9.75 -9.98 19.79
N PRO A 83 -9.27 -8.95 20.50
CA PRO A 83 -7.88 -8.52 20.39
C PRO A 83 -6.93 -9.52 21.04
N ALA A 84 -6.08 -10.16 20.25
CA ALA A 84 -4.77 -10.62 20.72
C ALA A 84 -3.88 -9.38 20.96
N PRO A 85 -2.87 -9.45 21.85
CA PRO A 85 -1.87 -8.41 21.96
C PRO A 85 -1.27 -8.14 20.57
N LEU A 86 -1.35 -6.88 20.11
CA LEU A 86 -0.78 -6.49 18.82
C LEU A 86 0.73 -6.30 18.98
N PRO A 87 1.56 -6.78 18.03
CA PRO A 87 3.00 -6.55 18.07
C PRO A 87 3.31 -5.07 17.86
N SER A 88 4.44 -4.61 18.42
CA SER A 88 4.98 -3.28 18.17
C SER A 88 5.40 -3.11 16.71
N VAL A 89 5.17 -1.92 16.13
CA VAL A 89 5.44 -1.63 14.71
C VAL A 89 6.36 -0.42 14.56
N THR A 90 7.45 -0.58 13.83
CA THR A 90 8.18 0.54 13.22
C THR A 90 7.71 0.71 11.78
N VAL A 91 7.25 1.91 11.43
CA VAL A 91 6.98 2.30 10.04
C VAL A 91 8.17 3.11 9.52
N ALA A 92 8.82 2.59 8.48
CA ALA A 92 9.93 3.21 7.80
C ALA A 92 9.50 3.80 6.46
N VAL A 93 9.85 5.07 6.23
CA VAL A 93 9.73 5.75 4.93
C VAL A 93 11.12 6.08 4.43
N CYS A 94 11.46 5.55 3.25
CA CYS A 94 12.70 5.88 2.55
C CYS A 94 12.41 7.03 1.59
N THR A 95 13.19 8.10 1.64
CA THR A 95 12.97 9.29 0.81
C THR A 95 14.28 9.82 0.25
N ARG A 96 14.22 10.55 -0.85
CA ARG A 96 15.35 11.30 -1.41
C ARG A 96 14.85 12.50 -2.20
N ASP A 97 15.17 13.70 -1.73
CA ASP A 97 14.89 14.97 -2.43
C ASP A 97 13.42 15.17 -2.85
N ARG A 98 12.46 14.64 -2.07
CA ARG A 98 11.01 14.73 -2.28
C ARG A 98 10.25 15.33 -1.08
N PRO A 99 10.57 16.56 -0.65
CA PRO A 99 10.03 17.12 0.58
C PRO A 99 8.49 17.25 0.60
N ASP A 100 7.87 17.54 -0.55
CA ASP A 100 6.41 17.75 -0.62
C ASP A 100 5.61 16.44 -0.52
N ASP A 101 6.12 15.37 -1.12
CA ASP A 101 5.51 14.04 -1.01
C ASP A 101 5.77 13.48 0.39
N LEU A 102 7.00 13.60 0.92
CA LEU A 102 7.32 13.25 2.30
C LEU A 102 6.40 13.94 3.31
N ALA A 103 6.15 15.25 3.16
CA ALA A 103 5.26 15.99 4.05
C ALA A 103 3.84 15.39 4.06
N ARG A 104 3.32 15.03 2.88
CA ARG A 104 1.99 14.43 2.71
C ARG A 104 1.91 13.03 3.31
N CYS A 105 2.93 12.20 3.07
CA CYS A 105 3.05 10.86 3.64
C CYS A 105 3.08 10.94 5.18
N LEU A 106 3.91 11.81 5.75
CA LEU A 106 3.99 12.00 7.21
C LEU A 106 2.69 12.52 7.81
N ASP A 107 1.99 13.45 7.15
CA ASP A 107 0.68 13.93 7.59
C ASP A 107 -0.37 12.80 7.68
N ALA A 108 -0.21 11.73 6.91
CA ALA A 108 -1.05 10.53 6.99
C ALA A 108 -0.58 9.58 8.10
N LEU A 109 0.73 9.34 8.19
CA LEU A 109 1.33 8.44 9.19
C LEU A 109 1.04 8.84 10.64
N VAL A 110 1.01 10.14 10.94
CA VAL A 110 0.71 10.60 12.31
C VAL A 110 -0.75 10.41 12.73
N ARG A 111 -1.62 9.99 11.80
CA ARG A 111 -3.04 9.69 12.06
C ARG A 111 -3.33 8.19 12.14
N LEU A 112 -2.29 7.35 12.15
CA LEU A 112 -2.45 5.91 12.29
C LEU A 112 -3.18 5.56 13.60
N ASP A 113 -4.19 4.70 13.49
CA ASP A 113 -4.93 4.13 14.61
C ASP A 113 -4.15 2.92 15.17
N LEU A 114 -2.97 3.18 15.73
CA LEU A 114 -2.19 2.19 16.46
C LEU A 114 -1.44 2.88 17.61
N PRO A 115 -1.75 2.57 18.89
CA PRO A 115 -1.20 3.30 20.04
C PRO A 115 0.33 3.27 20.17
N ALA A 116 0.98 2.22 19.69
CA ALA A 116 2.43 2.00 19.83
C ALA A 116 3.09 1.82 18.46
N VAL A 117 3.15 2.91 17.69
CA VAL A 117 3.84 2.96 16.39
C VAL A 117 5.05 3.89 16.45
N GLU A 118 6.19 3.36 16.06
CA GLU A 118 7.41 4.12 15.84
C GLU A 118 7.42 4.60 14.38
N LEU A 119 7.66 5.89 14.15
CA LEU A 119 7.81 6.44 12.79
C LEU A 119 9.27 6.79 12.53
N LEU A 120 9.83 6.24 11.46
CA LEU A 120 11.22 6.40 11.04
C LEU A 120 11.27 6.90 9.58
N VAL A 121 11.95 8.02 9.37
CA VAL A 121 12.33 8.50 8.03
C VAL A 121 13.81 8.20 7.84
N VAL A 122 14.11 7.50 6.75
CA VAL A 122 15.47 7.32 6.25
C VAL A 122 15.66 8.16 5.00
N ASP A 123 16.41 9.25 5.13
CA ASP A 123 16.73 10.15 4.02
C ASP A 123 18.00 9.68 3.31
N ASN A 124 17.84 9.27 2.06
CA ASN A 124 18.84 8.53 1.30
C ASN A 124 19.66 9.45 0.40
N ALA A 125 20.93 9.65 0.76
CA ALA A 125 21.87 10.51 0.05
C ALA A 125 21.24 11.85 -0.40
N PRO A 126 20.61 12.62 0.52
CA PRO A 126 19.94 13.86 0.16
C PRO A 126 20.93 14.89 -0.38
N THR A 127 20.51 15.65 -1.38
CA THR A 127 21.35 16.73 -1.95
C THR A 127 21.22 18.06 -1.19
N ASN A 128 20.26 18.15 -0.27
CA ASN A 128 19.96 19.35 0.52
C ASN A 128 19.24 18.96 1.84
N ASP A 129 18.91 19.94 2.67
CA ASP A 129 18.31 19.73 4.00
C ASP A 129 16.76 19.83 4.02
N ARG A 130 16.09 19.93 2.86
CA ARG A 130 14.64 20.19 2.82
C ARG A 130 13.83 19.05 3.44
N GLY A 131 14.23 17.80 3.21
CA GLY A 131 13.61 16.62 3.81
C GLY A 131 13.67 16.67 5.34
N GLU A 132 14.84 16.93 5.90
CA GLU A 132 15.02 17.07 7.35
C GLU A 132 14.16 18.20 7.93
N ARG A 133 14.12 19.37 7.26
CA ARG A 133 13.30 20.50 7.70
C ARG A 133 11.80 20.15 7.72
N VAL A 134 11.32 19.38 6.75
CA VAL A 134 9.93 18.87 6.75
C VAL A 134 9.68 18.01 7.98
N VAL A 135 10.56 17.04 8.29
CA VAL A 135 10.37 16.15 9.43
C VAL A 135 10.42 16.93 10.75
N ARG A 136 11.48 17.72 10.98
CA ARG A 136 11.70 18.43 12.24
C ARG A 136 10.67 19.54 12.48
N GLY A 137 10.24 20.23 11.43
CA GLY A 137 9.31 21.35 11.53
C GLY A 137 7.85 20.94 11.71
N ARG A 138 7.42 19.81 11.11
CA ARG A 138 6.01 19.37 11.15
C ARG A 138 5.76 18.26 12.15
N HIS A 139 6.70 17.32 12.27
CA HIS A 139 6.51 16.06 12.99
C HIS A 139 7.70 15.71 13.88
N PRO A 140 8.00 16.50 14.93
CA PRO A 140 9.24 16.39 15.71
C PRO A 140 9.42 15.06 16.45
N ARG A 141 8.35 14.26 16.60
CA ARG A 141 8.37 12.92 17.20
C ARG A 141 8.81 11.82 16.22
N VAL A 142 8.88 12.12 14.92
CA VAL A 142 9.36 11.19 13.90
C VAL A 142 10.88 11.11 13.98
N ARG A 143 11.42 9.89 14.06
CA ARG A 143 12.86 9.66 13.99
C ARG A 143 13.34 9.94 12.57
N TYR A 144 14.45 10.64 12.44
CA TYR A 144 15.05 10.97 11.15
C TYR A 144 16.50 10.50 11.16
N VAL A 145 16.86 9.68 10.17
CA VAL A 145 18.20 9.13 9.98
C VAL A 145 18.62 9.37 8.54
N ARG A 146 19.90 9.65 8.31
CA ARG A 146 20.48 9.75 6.97
C ARG A 146 21.19 8.46 6.60
N GLU A 147 21.01 8.03 5.36
CA GLU A 147 21.81 6.96 4.75
C GLU A 147 22.69 7.56 3.65
N PRO A 148 24.03 7.61 3.81
CA PRO A 148 24.92 8.26 2.85
C PRO A 148 25.03 7.54 1.49
N GLU A 149 24.82 6.23 1.43
CA GLU A 149 24.97 5.47 0.18
C GLU A 149 23.68 5.55 -0.66
N PRO A 150 23.73 6.05 -1.92
CA PRO A 150 22.54 6.22 -2.73
C PRO A 150 21.94 4.87 -3.17
N GLY A 151 20.63 4.72 -2.97
CA GLY A 151 19.85 3.57 -3.40
C GLY A 151 18.76 3.24 -2.39
N LEU A 152 17.57 2.89 -2.89
CA LEU A 152 16.40 2.59 -2.05
C LEU A 152 16.71 1.48 -1.03
N ASP A 153 17.41 0.43 -1.45
CA ASP A 153 17.69 -0.70 -0.59
C ASP A 153 18.83 -0.43 0.40
N HIS A 154 19.74 0.51 0.14
CA HIS A 154 20.62 1.04 1.19
C HIS A 154 19.79 1.71 2.29
N ALA A 155 18.79 2.50 1.92
CA ALA A 155 17.87 3.15 2.88
C ALA A 155 17.00 2.14 3.63
N ARG A 156 16.46 1.12 2.96
CA ARG A 156 15.72 0.04 3.63
C ARG A 156 16.60 -0.76 4.58
N ASN A 157 17.84 -1.03 4.20
CA ASN A 157 18.80 -1.73 5.05
C ASN A 157 19.20 -0.90 6.26
N ARG A 158 19.33 0.43 6.12
CA ARG A 158 19.43 1.34 7.26
C ARG A 158 18.22 1.21 8.18
N ALA A 159 17.00 1.19 7.64
CA ALA A 159 15.79 1.02 8.45
C ALA A 159 15.77 -0.32 9.21
N ILE A 160 16.27 -1.42 8.62
CA ILE A 160 16.40 -2.72 9.30
C ILE A 160 17.25 -2.61 10.56
N VAL A 161 18.33 -1.82 10.51
CA VAL A 161 19.25 -1.61 11.63
C VAL A 161 18.63 -0.69 12.70
N GLU A 162 17.90 0.35 12.28
CA GLU A 162 17.40 1.40 13.18
C GLU A 162 16.07 1.06 13.87
N ALA A 163 15.28 0.17 13.28
CA ALA A 163 13.94 -0.18 13.72
C ALA A 163 13.93 -0.94 15.05
N THR A 164 13.03 -0.56 15.95
CA THR A 164 12.91 -1.19 17.27
C THR A 164 11.69 -2.10 17.43
N GLY A 165 10.66 -1.91 16.60
CA GLY A 165 9.44 -2.69 16.63
C GLY A 165 9.65 -4.16 16.27
N GLU A 166 8.77 -5.03 16.76
CA GLU A 166 8.73 -6.44 16.36
C GLU A 166 8.42 -6.61 14.88
N ILE A 167 7.62 -5.68 14.33
CA ILE A 167 7.29 -5.57 12.91
C ILE A 167 7.97 -4.33 12.33
N LEU A 168 8.59 -4.49 11.16
CA LEU A 168 9.08 -3.39 10.33
C LEU A 168 8.20 -3.27 9.09
N ALA A 169 7.43 -2.19 9.00
CA ALA A 169 6.59 -1.85 7.87
C ALA A 169 7.27 -0.79 6.99
N PHE A 170 7.22 -0.98 5.67
CA PHE A 170 7.72 -0.04 4.67
C PHE A 170 6.55 0.55 3.88
N THR A 171 6.65 1.85 3.64
CA THR A 171 5.83 2.56 2.66
C THR A 171 6.64 3.66 1.99
N ASP A 172 6.21 4.12 0.83
CA ASP A 172 6.94 5.11 0.03
C ASP A 172 6.56 6.55 0.42
N ASP A 173 7.42 7.51 0.05
CA ASP A 173 7.17 8.92 0.32
C ASP A 173 6.05 9.53 -0.54
N ASP A 174 5.72 8.90 -1.65
CA ASP A 174 4.61 9.26 -2.57
C ASP A 174 3.32 8.49 -2.27
N VAL A 175 3.19 7.97 -1.05
CA VAL A 175 2.03 7.21 -0.58
C VAL A 175 1.30 7.93 0.56
N VAL A 176 -0.03 7.79 0.58
CA VAL A 176 -0.90 8.17 1.71
C VAL A 176 -1.53 6.90 2.29
N VAL A 177 -1.12 6.54 3.49
CA VAL A 177 -1.65 5.38 4.21
C VAL A 177 -3.06 5.63 4.73
N ASP A 178 -3.86 4.57 4.84
CA ASP A 178 -5.14 4.62 5.53
C ASP A 178 -4.96 4.64 7.06
N PRO A 179 -5.84 5.29 7.85
CA PRO A 179 -5.66 5.33 9.31
C PRO A 179 -5.57 3.95 9.96
N ALA A 180 -6.30 2.95 9.44
CA ALA A 180 -6.27 1.58 9.95
C ALA A 180 -5.11 0.73 9.41
N TRP A 181 -4.23 1.28 8.56
CA TRP A 181 -3.20 0.52 7.84
C TRP A 181 -2.27 -0.26 8.75
N ALA A 182 -1.61 0.41 9.71
CA ALA A 182 -0.66 -0.23 10.62
C ALA A 182 -1.36 -1.24 11.55
N ARG A 183 -2.59 -0.94 11.99
CA ARG A 183 -3.41 -1.88 12.77
C ARG A 183 -3.71 -3.15 11.99
N ALA A 184 -4.13 -3.03 10.72
CA ALA A 184 -4.43 -4.19 9.88
C ALA A 184 -3.19 -5.08 9.67
N LEU A 185 -2.00 -4.47 9.50
CA LEU A 185 -0.73 -5.21 9.45
C LEU A 185 -0.45 -5.93 10.77
N ALA A 186 -0.58 -5.25 11.90
CA ALA A 186 -0.34 -5.84 13.22
C ALA A 186 -1.31 -7.00 13.52
N GLU A 187 -2.59 -6.84 13.21
CA GLU A 187 -3.61 -7.90 13.33
C GLU A 187 -3.28 -9.10 12.44
N ALA A 188 -2.79 -8.86 11.22
CA ALA A 188 -2.39 -9.93 10.30
C ALA A 188 -1.22 -10.76 10.84
N PHE A 189 -0.25 -10.15 11.52
CA PHE A 189 0.84 -10.86 12.20
C PHE A 189 0.41 -11.53 13.50
N ALA A 190 -0.49 -10.91 14.27
CA ALA A 190 -0.98 -11.48 15.53
C ALA A 190 -1.85 -12.72 15.27
N GLY A 191 -2.62 -12.73 14.18
CA GLY A 191 -3.52 -13.84 13.82
C GLY A 191 -2.82 -15.08 13.25
N ASP A 192 -1.55 -14.99 12.83
CA ASP A 192 -0.80 -16.10 12.25
C ASP A 192 0.71 -16.00 12.56
N PRO A 193 1.20 -16.77 13.54
CA PRO A 193 2.63 -16.79 13.89
C PRO A 193 3.56 -17.24 12.77
N GLU A 194 3.09 -18.02 11.80
CA GLU A 194 3.92 -18.48 10.67
C GLU A 194 4.10 -17.41 9.58
N VAL A 195 3.26 -16.36 9.59
CA VAL A 195 3.38 -15.24 8.65
C VAL A 195 4.59 -14.40 9.02
N VAL A 196 5.50 -14.26 8.06
CA VAL A 196 6.75 -13.51 8.19
C VAL A 196 6.75 -12.22 7.38
N ALA A 197 5.87 -12.11 6.38
CA ALA A 197 5.66 -10.89 5.62
C ALA A 197 4.17 -10.69 5.34
N VAL A 198 3.74 -9.44 5.43
CA VAL A 198 2.40 -9.00 5.05
C VAL A 198 2.51 -7.91 4.01
N THR A 199 1.73 -8.02 2.94
CA THR A 199 1.53 -6.96 1.95
C THR A 199 0.09 -6.49 1.99
N GLY A 200 -0.18 -5.29 1.49
CA GLY A 200 -1.52 -4.71 1.53
C GLY A 200 -2.04 -4.21 0.18
N LEU A 201 -3.28 -3.71 0.20
CA LEU A 201 -3.94 -3.14 -0.97
C LEU A 201 -3.30 -1.79 -1.32
N VAL A 202 -2.86 -1.63 -2.57
CA VAL A 202 -2.39 -0.37 -3.13
C VAL A 202 -3.41 0.12 -4.14
N VAL A 203 -3.96 1.31 -3.91
CA VAL A 203 -4.95 1.96 -4.79
C VAL A 203 -4.40 3.29 -5.31
N PRO A 204 -4.93 3.86 -6.41
CA PRO A 204 -4.50 5.18 -6.86
C PRO A 204 -4.92 6.26 -5.85
N TRP A 205 -4.02 7.21 -5.59
CA TRP A 205 -4.37 8.45 -4.87
C TRP A 205 -5.24 9.37 -5.72
N GLU A 206 -4.87 9.53 -7.00
CA GLU A 206 -5.54 10.39 -7.96
C GLU A 206 -5.36 9.82 -9.38
N LEU A 207 -6.27 10.15 -10.29
CA LEU A 207 -6.21 9.78 -11.71
C LEU A 207 -6.53 11.02 -12.57
N GLU A 208 -5.64 12.00 -12.52
CA GLU A 208 -5.83 13.33 -13.11
C GLU A 208 -5.17 13.49 -14.49
N THR A 209 -4.27 12.58 -14.86
CA THR A 209 -3.56 12.61 -16.16
C THR A 209 -3.69 11.28 -16.91
N ASP A 210 -3.49 11.34 -18.23
CA ASP A 210 -3.50 10.17 -19.11
C ASP A 210 -2.48 9.11 -18.67
N ALA A 211 -1.28 9.52 -18.24
CA ALA A 211 -0.26 8.62 -17.73
C ALA A 211 -0.73 7.87 -16.47
N GLN A 212 -1.39 8.56 -15.54
CA GLN A 212 -1.94 7.93 -14.32
C GLN A 212 -3.06 6.95 -14.66
N VAL A 213 -3.98 7.31 -15.56
CA VAL A 213 -5.09 6.46 -16.02
C VAL A 213 -4.56 5.22 -16.74
N LEU A 214 -3.58 5.38 -17.63
CA LEU A 214 -2.92 4.27 -18.33
C LEU A 214 -2.18 3.35 -17.34
N PHE A 215 -1.48 3.92 -16.37
CA PHE A 215 -0.77 3.15 -15.35
C PHE A 215 -1.76 2.32 -14.54
N GLU A 216 -2.84 2.90 -14.03
CA GLU A 216 -3.86 2.17 -13.27
C GLU A 216 -4.52 1.09 -14.12
N ARG A 217 -4.80 1.37 -15.40
CA ARG A 217 -5.46 0.40 -16.29
C ARG A 217 -4.58 -0.83 -16.60
N TYR A 218 -3.28 -0.64 -16.81
CA TYR A 218 -2.41 -1.69 -17.36
C TYR A 218 -1.34 -2.21 -16.39
N ARG A 219 -1.00 -1.44 -15.36
CA ARG A 219 0.13 -1.69 -14.45
C ARG A 219 -0.25 -1.51 -12.98
N SER A 220 -1.54 -1.42 -12.63
CA SER A 220 -2.00 -1.25 -11.26
C SER A 220 -1.35 -2.23 -10.27
N PHE A 221 -1.05 -1.68 -9.11
CA PHE A 221 -0.53 -2.42 -7.98
C PHE A 221 -1.61 -3.18 -7.22
N ALA A 222 -2.91 -2.91 -7.46
CA ALA A 222 -4.00 -3.57 -6.76
C ALA A 222 -4.00 -5.09 -7.01
N ARG A 223 -4.25 -5.87 -5.94
CA ARG A 223 -4.35 -7.35 -5.97
C ARG A 223 -5.72 -7.87 -5.54
N GLY A 224 -6.72 -7.00 -5.59
CA GLY A 224 -8.11 -7.31 -5.24
C GLY A 224 -8.39 -7.22 -3.75
N PHE A 225 -9.58 -7.68 -3.35
CA PHE A 225 -10.15 -7.43 -2.01
C PHE A 225 -10.26 -8.70 -1.16
N VAL A 226 -9.71 -9.81 -1.66
CA VAL A 226 -9.75 -11.11 -0.99
C VAL A 226 -8.41 -11.31 -0.27
N PRO A 227 -8.39 -11.55 1.05
CA PRO A 227 -7.15 -11.87 1.75
C PRO A 227 -6.55 -13.16 1.22
N GLY A 228 -5.23 -13.24 1.20
CA GLY A 228 -4.50 -14.40 0.68
C GLY A 228 -3.39 -14.81 1.63
N ARG A 229 -3.08 -16.11 1.68
CA ARG A 229 -1.93 -16.66 2.40
C ARG A 229 -1.21 -17.64 1.50
N VAL A 230 0.11 -17.59 1.50
CA VAL A 230 0.96 -18.51 0.75
C VAL A 230 2.13 -18.96 1.60
N LYS A 231 2.44 -20.25 1.56
CA LYS A 231 3.64 -20.84 2.16
C LYS A 231 4.16 -21.87 1.17
N MET A 232 5.48 -21.91 0.96
CA MET A 232 6.07 -22.92 0.10
C MET A 232 6.03 -24.27 0.82
N ASP A 233 5.51 -25.31 0.16
CA ASP A 233 5.60 -26.70 0.62
C ASP A 233 6.85 -27.35 -0.01
N PRO A 234 7.92 -27.61 0.77
CA PRO A 234 9.15 -28.20 0.25
C PRO A 234 8.96 -29.61 -0.30
N SER A 235 7.93 -30.35 0.16
CA SER A 235 7.69 -31.74 -0.22
C SER A 235 7.08 -31.88 -1.63
N THR A 236 6.45 -30.83 -2.14
CA THR A 236 5.73 -30.88 -3.42
C THR A 236 6.66 -30.80 -4.63
N GLY A 237 7.96 -30.53 -4.45
CA GLY A 237 8.98 -30.45 -5.51
C GLY A 237 8.75 -29.38 -6.58
N SER A 238 7.56 -28.80 -6.63
CA SER A 238 7.16 -27.78 -7.59
C SER A 238 7.56 -26.41 -7.05
N MET A 239 8.72 -25.93 -7.48
CA MET A 239 8.96 -24.48 -7.66
C MET A 239 7.95 -23.84 -8.64
N GLY A 240 7.07 -24.66 -9.24
CA GLY A 240 6.35 -24.40 -10.46
C GLY A 240 5.48 -23.17 -10.37
N TRP A 241 5.82 -22.15 -11.15
CA TRP A 241 5.05 -20.99 -11.63
C TRP A 241 4.24 -20.15 -10.60
N ARG A 242 3.56 -20.80 -9.66
CA ARG A 242 2.82 -20.27 -8.51
C ARG A 242 3.65 -19.34 -7.62
N TYR A 243 4.94 -19.63 -7.42
CA TYR A 243 5.81 -18.84 -6.55
C TYR A 243 6.78 -17.91 -7.29
N GLY A 244 6.94 -18.08 -8.62
CA GLY A 244 7.75 -17.20 -9.47
C GLY A 244 7.07 -15.86 -9.81
N ASN A 245 5.85 -15.63 -9.31
CA ASN A 245 5.09 -14.39 -9.47
C ASN A 245 4.72 -13.81 -8.10
N THR A 246 5.73 -13.58 -7.25
CA THR A 246 5.54 -12.97 -5.92
C THR A 246 4.89 -11.59 -5.99
N GLY A 247 4.98 -10.92 -7.15
CA GLY A 247 4.30 -9.66 -7.43
C GLY A 247 2.77 -9.76 -7.38
N ARG A 248 2.18 -10.96 -7.36
CA ARG A 248 0.75 -11.17 -7.07
C ARG A 248 0.39 -10.96 -5.62
N PHE A 249 1.35 -11.06 -4.70
CA PHE A 249 1.10 -10.87 -3.27
C PHE A 249 1.19 -9.41 -2.89
N GLY A 250 2.02 -8.59 -3.54
CA GLY A 250 2.04 -7.15 -3.28
C GLY A 250 3.21 -6.45 -3.95
N THR A 251 3.58 -5.29 -3.41
CA THR A 251 4.66 -4.44 -3.90
C THR A 251 5.32 -3.70 -2.74
N GLY A 252 6.55 -3.25 -2.94
CA GLY A 252 7.37 -2.53 -1.97
C GLY A 252 6.75 -1.30 -1.33
N ALA A 253 5.75 -0.68 -1.97
CA ALA A 253 5.02 0.47 -1.45
C ALA A 253 4.12 0.14 -0.23
N ASN A 254 3.80 -1.14 -0.02
CA ASN A 254 2.92 -1.61 1.04
C ASN A 254 3.30 -3.02 1.49
N MET A 255 4.37 -3.10 2.27
CA MET A 255 4.90 -4.35 2.80
C MET A 255 5.36 -4.20 4.25
N ALA A 256 5.26 -5.27 5.02
CA ALA A 256 5.74 -5.34 6.38
C ALA A 256 6.30 -6.72 6.67
N PHE A 257 7.26 -6.78 7.59
CA PHE A 257 8.02 -7.98 7.92
C PHE A 257 8.14 -8.14 9.43
N ARG A 258 8.15 -9.38 9.92
CA ARG A 258 8.71 -9.63 11.26
C ARG A 258 10.18 -9.23 11.24
N ARG A 259 10.62 -8.32 12.11
CA ARG A 259 11.98 -7.77 12.08
C ARG A 259 13.05 -8.86 12.21
N GLU A 260 12.80 -9.91 12.99
CA GLU A 260 13.73 -11.03 13.17
C GLU A 260 14.09 -11.79 11.88
N VAL A 261 13.26 -11.70 10.83
CA VAL A 261 13.49 -12.47 9.60
C VAL A 261 14.75 -12.04 8.89
N PHE A 262 15.15 -10.76 9.01
CA PHE A 262 16.35 -10.22 8.38
C PHE A 262 17.63 -10.84 8.98
N GLY A 263 17.61 -11.29 10.24
CA GLY A 263 18.71 -12.05 10.83
C GLY A 263 18.86 -13.46 10.26
N ARG A 264 17.79 -14.01 9.66
CA ARG A 264 17.76 -15.35 9.07
C ARG A 264 18.00 -15.35 7.56
N VAL A 265 17.38 -14.43 6.83
CA VAL A 265 17.43 -14.40 5.34
C VAL A 265 18.32 -13.28 4.78
N GLY A 266 18.90 -12.47 5.66
CA GLY A 266 19.69 -11.30 5.29
C GLY A 266 18.85 -10.08 4.89
N PRO A 267 19.52 -8.95 4.62
CA PRO A 267 18.89 -7.70 4.19
C PRO A 267 18.45 -7.73 2.71
N PHE A 268 17.88 -6.62 2.23
CA PHE A 268 17.65 -6.41 0.79
C PHE A 268 18.99 -6.34 0.06
N ASP A 269 19.05 -6.86 -1.17
CA ASP A 269 20.24 -6.74 -2.03
C ASP A 269 20.25 -5.36 -2.70
N PRO A 270 21.23 -4.48 -2.39
CA PRO A 270 21.27 -3.14 -2.96
C PRO A 270 21.40 -3.08 -4.49
N ALA A 271 21.78 -4.18 -5.14
CA ALA A 271 21.86 -4.27 -6.60
C ALA A 271 20.48 -4.42 -7.28
N LEU A 272 19.39 -4.62 -6.52
CA LEU A 272 18.06 -4.89 -7.06
C LEU A 272 17.12 -3.67 -7.07
N GLY A 273 17.50 -2.57 -6.43
CA GLY A 273 16.64 -1.40 -6.30
C GLY A 273 16.37 -0.65 -7.62
N PRO A 274 15.33 0.22 -7.66
CA PRO A 274 14.88 0.92 -8.87
C PRO A 274 15.93 1.86 -9.50
N GLY A 275 16.90 2.33 -8.71
CA GLY A 275 18.00 3.19 -9.17
C GLY A 275 19.16 2.45 -9.83
N THR A 276 19.10 1.11 -9.91
CA THR A 276 20.21 0.27 -10.41
C THR A 276 19.93 -0.27 -11.82
N ILE A 277 20.83 -1.12 -12.34
CA ILE A 277 20.67 -1.79 -13.65
C ILE A 277 19.43 -2.68 -13.69
N SER A 278 19.06 -3.31 -12.56
CA SER A 278 17.89 -4.20 -12.47
C SER A 278 16.55 -3.45 -12.60
N ARG A 279 16.54 -2.14 -12.31
CA ARG A 279 15.35 -1.27 -12.33
C ARG A 279 14.23 -1.72 -11.38
N GLY A 280 14.57 -2.44 -10.32
CA GLY A 280 13.63 -2.96 -9.34
C GLY A 280 13.56 -4.49 -9.33
N GLY A 281 12.76 -5.03 -8.40
CA GLY A 281 12.60 -6.47 -8.18
C GLY A 281 13.17 -6.94 -6.84
N ASP A 282 13.74 -6.02 -6.07
CA ASP A 282 14.12 -6.13 -4.67
C ASP A 282 13.01 -6.67 -3.76
N ASP A 283 11.79 -6.14 -3.88
CA ASP A 283 10.61 -6.60 -3.15
C ASP A 283 10.21 -8.03 -3.56
N LEU A 284 10.19 -8.32 -4.86
CA LEU A 284 9.87 -9.63 -5.42
C LEU A 284 10.86 -10.69 -4.93
N GLU A 285 12.14 -10.33 -4.92
CA GLU A 285 13.23 -11.18 -4.50
C GLU A 285 13.16 -11.45 -2.99
N MET A 286 12.99 -10.42 -2.15
CA MET A 286 12.85 -10.60 -0.70
C MET A 286 11.67 -11.52 -0.35
N LEU A 287 10.50 -11.30 -0.97
CA LEU A 287 9.32 -12.15 -0.77
C LEU A 287 9.58 -13.60 -1.20
N PHE A 288 10.27 -13.80 -2.31
CA PHE A 288 10.63 -15.13 -2.80
C PHE A 288 11.63 -15.83 -1.85
N ARG A 289 12.64 -15.09 -1.37
CA ARG A 289 13.64 -15.58 -0.43
C ARG A 289 13.00 -16.01 0.88
N LEU A 290 12.01 -15.27 1.38
CA LEU A 290 11.24 -15.62 2.57
C LEU A 290 10.42 -16.91 2.39
N LEU A 291 9.78 -17.09 1.23
CA LEU A 291 9.08 -18.34 0.88
C LEU A 291 10.05 -19.53 0.83
N LYS A 292 11.21 -19.36 0.18
CA LYS A 292 12.27 -20.37 0.11
C LYS A 292 12.80 -20.76 1.49
N ALA A 293 12.85 -19.81 2.43
CA ALA A 293 13.22 -20.04 3.82
C ALA A 293 12.10 -20.67 4.67
N GLY A 294 10.97 -21.05 4.07
CA GLY A 294 9.85 -21.72 4.74
C GLY A 294 8.86 -20.77 5.44
N GLY A 295 9.01 -19.46 5.26
CA GLY A 295 8.08 -18.46 5.81
C GLY A 295 6.76 -18.40 5.03
N ALA A 296 5.67 -18.01 5.71
CA ALA A 296 4.41 -17.70 5.05
C ALA A 296 4.30 -16.20 4.72
N LEU A 297 3.76 -15.87 3.56
CA LEU A 297 3.37 -14.50 3.18
C LEU A 297 1.85 -14.36 3.28
N ARG A 298 1.39 -13.17 3.64
CA ARG A 298 -0.03 -12.83 3.67
C ARG A 298 -0.29 -11.56 2.87
N TYR A 299 -1.34 -11.58 2.05
CA TYR A 299 -1.95 -10.38 1.49
C TYR A 299 -3.14 -9.97 2.36
N GLU A 300 -3.09 -8.77 2.92
CA GLU A 300 -4.11 -8.20 3.81
C GLU A 300 -4.74 -6.95 3.16
N PRO A 301 -5.87 -7.09 2.43
CA PRO A 301 -6.47 -5.98 1.71
C PRO A 301 -7.00 -4.87 2.62
N ARG A 302 -7.17 -5.12 3.93
CA ARG A 302 -7.50 -4.07 4.92
C ARG A 302 -6.36 -3.09 5.16
N ALA A 303 -5.11 -3.49 4.91
CA ALA A 303 -3.95 -2.61 4.96
C ALA A 303 -3.90 -1.79 3.66
N VAL A 304 -4.69 -0.72 3.59
CA VAL A 304 -4.79 0.12 2.39
C VAL A 304 -3.74 1.23 2.38
N VAL A 305 -3.11 1.43 1.23
CA VAL A 305 -2.37 2.65 0.93
C VAL A 305 -2.79 3.22 -0.42
N ARG A 306 -2.68 4.54 -0.55
CA ARG A 306 -2.99 5.28 -1.77
C ARG A 306 -1.70 5.79 -2.39
N HIS A 307 -1.33 5.27 -3.55
CA HIS A 307 -0.09 5.60 -4.23
C HIS A 307 -0.30 6.71 -5.26
N ARG A 308 0.57 7.71 -5.26
CA ARG A 308 0.56 8.78 -6.26
C ARG A 308 1.33 8.35 -7.49
N HIS A 309 0.60 7.85 -8.48
CA HIS A 309 1.17 7.53 -9.80
C HIS A 309 1.84 8.77 -10.41
N ARG A 310 2.96 8.55 -11.11
CA ARG A 310 3.64 9.62 -11.85
C ARG A 310 2.68 10.27 -12.84
N ARG A 311 2.75 11.59 -12.94
CA ARG A 311 1.85 12.38 -13.78
C ARG A 311 2.24 12.37 -15.27
N GLU A 312 3.50 12.02 -15.56
CA GLU A 312 4.15 11.96 -16.88
C GLU A 312 4.91 10.64 -17.04
#